data_AF-X1Q771-F1
#
_entry.id   AF-X1Q771-F1
#
_cell.length_a   1.000
_cell.length_b   1.000
_cell.length_c   1.000
_cell.angle_alpha   90.00
_cell.angle_beta   90.00
_cell.angle_gamma   90.00
#
_symmetry.space_group_name_H-M   'P 1'
#
loop_
_entity.id
_entity.type
_entity.pdbx_description
1 polymer ?
#
loop_
_entity_poly.entity_id
_entity_poly.type
_entity_poly.pdbx_seq_one_letter_code
_entity_poly.pdbx_strand_id
1 'polypeptide(L)'
;MLGIRPCKESTITERIGYRFKDKEGNWRDFQSTGNILGNQLLFITRDITESKKSEEIIKQSEKKYRTLFEDMPGAYYQADTEGNVLIINPPGAKLLGYNSPKELIGKN
;
A
#
# COMPACT_ATOMS: atom_id res chain seq x y z
N MET A 1 32.38 46.16 7.77
CA MET A 1 31.46 45.38 8.63
C MET A 1 30.87 44.28 7.75
N LEU A 2 31.50 43.10 7.74
CA LEU A 2 31.15 42.00 6.83
C LEU A 2 29.86 41.33 7.33
N GLY A 3 28.80 41.37 6.52
CA GLY A 3 27.54 40.69 6.79
C GLY A 3 27.71 39.18 6.67
N ILE A 4 27.63 38.47 7.80
CA ILE A 4 27.53 37.02 7.82
C ILE A 4 26.09 36.68 7.42
N ARG A 5 25.91 36.20 6.19
CA ARG A 5 24.63 35.63 5.75
C ARG A 5 24.35 34.35 6.57
N PRO A 6 23.18 34.19 7.20
CA PRO A 6 22.85 32.94 7.86
C PRO A 6 22.71 31.82 6.82
N CYS A 7 23.44 30.73 7.05
CA CYS A 7 23.46 29.52 6.24
C CYS A 7 22.07 28.89 6.26
N LYS A 8 21.52 28.55 5.09
CA LYS A 8 20.24 27.84 4.98
C LYS A 8 20.35 26.48 5.66
N GLU A 9 19.54 26.26 6.70
CA GLU A 9 19.33 24.96 7.33
C GLU A 9 18.69 24.01 6.30
N SER A 10 19.50 23.17 5.66
CA SER A 10 19.01 22.12 4.77
C SER A 10 18.68 20.88 5.60
N THR A 11 17.46 20.80 6.11
CA THR A 11 16.90 19.62 6.78
C THR A 11 16.52 18.57 5.74
N ILE A 12 17.49 17.80 5.24
CA ILE A 12 17.17 16.67 4.35
C ILE A 12 16.36 15.66 5.17
N THR A 13 15.09 15.46 4.83
CA THR A 13 14.16 14.57 5.56
C THR A 13 13.60 13.51 4.61
N GLU A 14 14.44 12.94 3.75
CA GLU A 14 14.01 11.83 2.90
C GLU A 14 14.17 10.50 3.62
N ARG A 15 13.12 9.68 3.56
CA ARG A 15 13.14 8.30 4.06
C ARG A 15 13.86 7.42 3.05
N ILE A 16 15.07 6.98 3.39
CA ILE A 16 15.87 6.09 2.57
C ILE A 16 15.58 4.66 2.99
N GLY A 17 15.08 3.85 2.06
CA GLY A 17 14.94 2.40 2.25
C GLY A 17 16.17 1.67 1.73
N TYR A 18 16.69 0.72 2.50
CA TYR A 18 17.76 -0.18 2.06
C TYR A 18 17.58 -1.57 2.63
N ARG A 19 18.30 -2.53 2.04
CA ARG A 19 18.32 -3.93 2.48
C ARG A 19 19.74 -4.31 2.85
N PHE A 20 19.89 -5.03 3.95
CA PHE A 20 21.16 -5.66 4.29
C PHE A 20 20.94 -7.05 4.86
N LYS A 21 22.02 -7.84 4.92
CA LYS A 21 22.00 -9.17 5.53
C LYS A 21 22.40 -9.09 7.00
N ASP A 22 21.58 -9.67 7.88
CA ASP A 22 21.97 -9.83 9.27
C ASP A 22 23.15 -10.80 9.43
N LYS A 23 23.61 -11.01 10.68
CA LYS A 23 24.75 -11.90 10.98
C LYS A 23 24.50 -13.36 10.56
N GLU A 24 23.24 -13.75 10.39
CA GLU A 24 22.79 -15.08 9.99
C GLU A 24 22.61 -15.18 8.47
N GLY A 25 22.80 -14.08 7.73
CA GLY A 25 22.69 -14.02 6.27
C GLY A 25 21.27 -13.73 5.75
N ASN A 26 20.30 -13.48 6.62
CA ASN A 26 18.92 -13.21 6.20
C ASN A 26 18.78 -11.77 5.71
N TRP A 27 18.00 -11.58 4.64
CA TRP A 27 17.65 -10.24 4.17
C TRP A 27 16.69 -9.55 5.13
N ARG A 28 17.02 -8.31 5.47
CA ARG A 28 16.21 -7.43 6.30
C ARG A 28 16.05 -6.09 5.60
N ASP A 29 14.83 -5.57 5.62
CA ASP A 29 14.48 -4.26 5.08
C ASP A 29 14.57 -3.23 6.20
N PHE A 30 15.32 -2.16 5.96
CA PHE A 30 15.44 -1.04 6.88
C PHE A 30 15.04 0.25 6.21
N GLN A 31 14.49 1.15 7.02
CA GLN A 31 14.19 2.51 6.64
C GLN A 31 14.95 3.44 7.56
N SER A 32 15.69 4.38 6.98
CA SER A 32 16.41 5.40 7.72
C SER A 32 16.04 6.79 7.30
N THR A 33 16.02 7.70 8.27
CA THR A 33 15.97 9.15 8.01
C THR A 33 17.27 9.75 8.55
N GLY A 34 17.97 10.52 7.72
CA GLY A 34 19.23 11.18 8.09
C GLY A 34 19.05 12.68 8.23
N ASN A 35 19.42 13.27 9.36
CA ASN A 35 19.40 14.71 9.59
C ASN A 35 20.82 15.23 9.80
N ILE A 36 21.13 16.39 9.24
CA ILE A 36 22.42 17.07 9.42
C ILE A 36 22.22 18.23 10.39
N LEU A 37 22.97 18.24 11.50
CA LEU A 37 22.97 19.32 12.48
C LEU A 37 24.41 19.83 12.66
N GLY A 38 24.75 20.91 11.97
CA GLY A 38 26.13 21.42 11.92
C GLY A 38 27.08 20.39 11.30
N ASN A 39 28.09 19.96 12.07
CA ASN A 39 29.04 18.92 11.67
C ASN A 39 28.63 17.51 12.10
N GLN A 40 27.42 17.32 12.63
CA GLN A 40 26.91 16.03 13.08
C GLN A 40 25.88 15.48 12.11
N LEU A 41 25.96 14.18 11.86
CA LEU A 41 25.03 13.42 11.04
C LEU A 41 24.30 12.42 11.93
N LEU A 42 22.99 12.57 12.06
CA LEU A 42 22.13 11.68 12.84
C LEU A 42 21.30 10.82 11.90
N PHE A 43 21.44 9.50 12.00
CA PHE A 43 20.54 8.55 11.35
C PHE A 43 19.61 7.90 12.36
N ILE A 44 18.32 7.88 12.05
CA ILE A 44 17.33 7.09 12.77
C ILE A 44 16.91 5.97 11.84
N THR A 45 17.20 4.73 12.23
CA THR A 45 16.93 3.52 11.46
C THR A 45 15.85 2.69 12.13
N ARG A 46 14.92 2.16 11.32
CA ARG A 46 13.85 1.24 11.74
C ARG A 46 13.91 -0.02 10.86
N ASP A 47 13.86 -1.19 11.49
CA ASP A 47 13.58 -2.45 10.78
C ASP A 47 12.11 -2.45 10.35
N ILE A 48 11.88 -2.61 9.05
CA ILE A 48 10.55 -2.64 8.42
C ILE A 48 10.29 -3.97 7.73
N THR A 49 11.10 -5.00 8.01
CA THR A 49 10.98 -6.33 7.40
C THR A 49 9.63 -6.95 7.68
N GLU A 50 9.19 -6.93 8.95
CA GLU A 50 7.89 -7.50 9.34
C GLU A 50 6.72 -6.72 8.74
N SER A 51 6.76 -5.38 8.79
CA SER A 51 5.73 -4.52 8.19
C SER A 51 5.55 -4.85 6.70
N LYS A 52 6.66 -4.90 5.94
CA LYS A 52 6.61 -5.23 4.51
C LYS A 52 6.07 -6.62 4.25
N LYS A 53 6.46 -7.63 5.03
CA LYS A 53 5.92 -8.99 4.89
C LYS A 53 4.42 -9.03 5.12
N SER A 54 3.92 -8.36 6.16
CA SER A 54 2.48 -8.28 6.43
C SER A 54 1.72 -7.57 5.30
N GLU A 55 2.26 -6.46 4.79
CA GLU A 55 1.69 -5.74 3.64
C GLU A 55 1.67 -6.62 2.37
N GLU A 56 2.73 -7.37 2.11
CA GLU A 56 2.80 -8.30 0.98
C GLU A 56 1.79 -9.44 1.10
N ILE A 57 1.61 -10.01 2.30
CA ILE A 57 0.60 -11.05 2.56
C ILE A 57 -0.81 -10.52 2.31
N ILE A 58 -1.11 -9.31 2.79
CA ILE A 58 -2.41 -8.66 2.56
C ILE A 58 -2.62 -8.43 1.07
N LYS A 59 -1.61 -7.87 0.38
CA LYS A 59 -1.69 -7.59 -1.06
C LYS A 59 -1.86 -8.86 -1.89
N GLN A 60 -1.17 -9.94 -1.54
CA GLN A 60 -1.33 -11.24 -2.21
C GLN A 60 -2.72 -11.83 -1.97
N SER A 61 -3.22 -11.74 -0.74
CA SER A 61 -4.58 -12.18 -0.39
C SER A 61 -5.64 -11.38 -1.12
N GLU A 62 -5.52 -10.06 -1.17
CA GLU A 62 -6.43 -9.17 -1.91
C GLU A 62 -6.41 -9.48 -3.40
N LYS A 63 -5.22 -9.64 -3.99
CA LYS A 63 -5.09 -10.03 -5.41
C LYS A 63 -5.76 -11.37 -5.68
N LYS A 64 -5.52 -12.36 -4.82
CA LYS A 64 -6.14 -13.69 -4.94
C LYS A 64 -7.66 -13.59 -4.84
N TYR A 65 -8.19 -12.85 -3.86
CA TYR A 65 -9.63 -12.63 -3.72
C TYR A 65 -10.22 -11.95 -4.95
N ARG A 66 -9.58 -10.88 -5.44
CA ARG A 66 -10.00 -10.15 -6.64
C ARG A 66 -10.05 -11.04 -7.87
N THR A 67 -9.00 -11.82 -8.13
CA THR A 67 -8.97 -12.77 -9.24
C THR A 67 -10.06 -13.82 -9.10
N LEU A 68 -10.23 -14.42 -7.92
CA LEU A 68 -11.30 -15.40 -7.69
C LEU A 68 -12.68 -14.80 -7.92
N PHE A 69 -12.92 -13.58 -7.45
CA PHE A 69 -14.19 -12.87 -7.62
C PHE A 69 -14.46 -12.53 -9.09
N GLU A 70 -13.47 -12.00 -9.82
CA GLU A 70 -13.58 -11.61 -11.23
C GLU A 70 -13.79 -12.81 -12.15
N ASP A 71 -13.08 -13.92 -11.90
CA ASP A 71 -13.08 -15.12 -12.74
C ASP A 71 -14.07 -16.20 -12.28
N MET A 72 -14.82 -15.98 -11.18
CA MET A 72 -15.75 -16.98 -10.65
C MET A 72 -16.81 -17.36 -11.69
N PRO A 73 -16.97 -18.65 -12.02
CA PRO A 73 -18.06 -19.09 -12.88
C PRO A 73 -19.39 -18.97 -12.12
N GLY A 74 -20.17 -17.95 -12.46
CA GLY A 74 -21.50 -17.69 -11.89
C GLY A 74 -21.69 -16.25 -11.42
N ALA A 75 -22.93 -15.90 -11.06
CA ALA A 75 -23.23 -14.62 -10.46
C ALA A 75 -22.92 -14.65 -8.96
N TYR A 76 -22.06 -13.74 -8.52
CA TYR A 76 -21.91 -13.40 -7.12
C TYR A 76 -22.30 -11.94 -6.95
N TYR A 77 -23.19 -11.66 -6.01
CA TYR A 77 -23.49 -10.30 -5.59
C TYR A 77 -23.70 -10.25 -4.08
N GLN A 78 -23.48 -9.06 -3.52
CA GLN A 78 -23.80 -8.73 -2.14
C GLN A 78 -24.67 -7.49 -2.17
N ALA A 79 -25.72 -7.48 -1.35
CA ALA A 79 -26.60 -6.34 -1.16
C ALA A 79 -26.66 -5.95 0.31
N ASP A 80 -27.07 -4.71 0.58
CA ASP A 80 -27.39 -4.27 1.94
C ASP A 80 -28.76 -4.79 2.41
N THR A 81 -29.17 -4.39 3.61
CA THR A 81 -30.46 -4.81 4.20
C THR A 81 -31.68 -4.25 3.47
N GLU A 82 -31.52 -3.22 2.65
CA GLU A 82 -32.57 -2.61 1.83
C GLU A 82 -32.61 -3.18 0.40
N GLY A 83 -31.69 -4.10 0.08
CA GLY A 83 -31.58 -4.75 -1.22
C GLY A 83 -30.70 -4.00 -2.22
N ASN A 84 -30.06 -2.90 -1.84
CA ASN A 84 -29.17 -2.17 -2.75
C ASN A 84 -27.90 -2.99 -2.97
N VAL A 85 -27.54 -3.22 -4.24
CA VAL A 85 -26.32 -3.98 -4.57
C VAL A 85 -25.08 -3.22 -4.10
N LEU A 86 -24.31 -3.84 -3.19
CA LEU A 86 -23.03 -3.33 -2.71
C LEU A 86 -21.89 -3.75 -3.63
N ILE A 87 -21.91 -5.01 -4.09
CA ILE A 87 -20.88 -5.58 -4.97
C ILE A 87 -21.55 -6.59 -5.91
N ILE A 88 -21.06 -6.70 -7.15
CA ILE A 88 -21.40 -7.79 -8.07
C ILE A 88 -20.19 -8.14 -8.93
N ASN A 89 -19.98 -9.42 -9.23
CA ASN A 89 -18.87 -9.84 -10.08
C ASN A 89 -19.17 -9.62 -11.58
N PRO A 90 -18.14 -9.54 -12.45
CA PRO A 90 -18.34 -9.30 -13.88
C PRO A 90 -19.27 -10.32 -14.57
N PRO A 91 -19.16 -11.64 -14.31
CA PRO A 91 -20.11 -12.60 -14.85
C PRO A 91 -21.55 -12.35 -14.38
N GLY A 92 -21.78 -12.00 -13.11
CA GLY A 92 -23.10 -11.66 -12.59
C GLY A 92 -23.71 -10.42 -13.25
N ALA A 93 -22.91 -9.37 -13.44
CA ALA A 93 -23.37 -8.17 -14.15
C ALA A 93 -23.81 -8.49 -15.59
N LYS A 94 -23.00 -9.30 -16.30
CA LYS A 94 -23.33 -9.76 -17.66
C LYS A 94 -24.59 -10.60 -17.71
N LEU A 95 -24.80 -11.48 -16.73
CA LEU A 95 -26.01 -12.31 -16.64
C LEU A 95 -27.28 -11.45 -16.47
N LEU A 96 -27.17 -10.32 -15.78
CA LEU A 96 -28.25 -9.34 -15.63
C LEU A 96 -28.40 -8.38 -16.83
N GLY A 97 -27.58 -8.54 -17.87
CA GLY A 97 -27.63 -7.71 -19.09
C GLY A 97 -26.82 -6.41 -19.02
N TYR A 98 -25.97 -6.23 -18.00
CA TYR A 98 -25.14 -5.04 -17.83
C TYR A 98 -23.72 -5.26 -18.33
N ASN A 99 -23.11 -4.21 -18.89
CA ASN A 99 -21.73 -4.27 -19.39
C ASN A 99 -20.69 -4.15 -18.27
N SER A 100 -21.06 -3.56 -17.13
CA SER A 100 -20.17 -3.29 -16.02
C SER A 100 -20.86 -3.50 -14.66
N PRO A 101 -20.19 -4.17 -13.70
CA PRO A 101 -20.66 -4.22 -12.31
C PRO A 101 -20.99 -2.87 -11.69
N LYS A 102 -20.27 -1.80 -12.09
CA LYS A 102 -20.45 -0.45 -11.53
C LYS A 102 -21.84 0.12 -11.79
N GLU A 103 -22.52 -0.32 -12.84
CA GLU A 103 -23.86 0.18 -13.22
C GLU A 103 -24.97 -0.34 -12.30
N LEU A 104 -24.66 -1.38 -11.52
CA LEU A 104 -25.58 -2.04 -10.60
C LEU A 104 -25.41 -1.59 -9.16
N ILE A 105 -24.26 -1.01 -8.80
CA ILE A 105 -23.96 -0.59 -7.43
C ILE A 105 -24.98 0.47 -6.97
N GLY A 106 -25.63 0.22 -5.84
CA GLY A 106 -26.64 1.09 -5.24
C GLY A 106 -28.05 0.95 -5.84
N LYS A 107 -28.31 -0.04 -6.69
CA LYS A 107 -29.64 -0.31 -7.26
C LYS A 107 -30.30 -1.51 -6.57
N ASN A 108 -31.63 -1.50 -6.48
CA ASN A 108 -32.46 -2.64 -6.11
C ASN A 108 -33.39 -3.06 -7.26
#